data_AF-A0A847LHY3-F1
#
_entry.id   AF-A0A847LHY3-F1
#
_cell.length_a   1.000
_cell.length_b   1.000
_cell.length_c   1.000
_cell.angle_alpha   90.00
_cell.angle_beta   90.00
_cell.angle_gamma   90.00
#
_symmetry.space_group_name_H-M   'P 1'
#
loop_
_entity.id
_entity.type
_entity.pdbx_description
1 polymer ?
#
loop_
_entity_poly.entity_id
_entity_poly.type
_entity_poly.pdbx_seq_one_letter_code
_entity_poly.pdbx_strand_id
1 'polypeptide(L)'
;MLLEYIGNRKSAIVCDTAFDRQVWNFPCYKFESSWDTGWFDDSKLKVKTTVYYADDGVRPDFIGTKWFSTTYTYNLFLDSQGNITGGEWTGGSRQNHPDFVWVPTADAPNPNGTVQENPRLDPKFVKEITQGASRLDLGGGDVPLAPDSVVVEAGLNPRDLF
;
A
#
# COMPACT_ATOMS: atom_id res chain seq x y z
N MET A 1 -11.24 9.78 -3.75
CA MET A 1 -10.48 8.64 -3.21
C MET A 1 -9.32 9.07 -2.33
N LEU A 2 -8.33 9.83 -2.85
CA LEU A 2 -7.16 10.28 -2.06
C LEU A 2 -7.54 11.04 -0.78
N LEU A 3 -8.44 12.03 -0.89
CA LEU A 3 -8.97 12.77 0.27
C LEU A 3 -9.62 11.85 1.31
N GLU A 4 -10.37 10.85 0.87
CA GLU A 4 -11.08 9.96 1.78
C GLU A 4 -10.13 9.00 2.49
N TYR A 5 -9.30 8.26 1.75
CA TYR A 5 -8.43 7.26 2.37
C TYR A 5 -7.21 7.89 3.05
N ILE A 6 -6.46 8.72 2.34
CA ILE A 6 -5.21 9.29 2.87
C ILE A 6 -5.51 10.51 3.76
N GLY A 7 -6.40 11.40 3.28
CA GLY A 7 -6.73 12.64 4.00
C GLY A 7 -7.49 12.40 5.30
N ASN A 8 -8.64 11.71 5.21
CA ASN A 8 -9.57 11.52 6.33
C ASN A 8 -9.21 10.27 7.15
N ARG A 9 -9.10 9.10 6.49
CA ARG A 9 -8.89 7.82 7.19
C ARG A 9 -7.44 7.55 7.60
N LYS A 10 -6.48 8.37 7.13
CA LYS A 10 -5.04 8.17 7.36
C LYS A 10 -4.55 6.78 6.93
N SER A 11 -5.12 6.27 5.84
CA SER A 11 -4.86 4.93 5.31
C SER A 11 -4.28 5.03 3.91
N ALA A 12 -3.22 4.27 3.65
CA ALA A 12 -2.61 4.18 2.33
C ALA A 12 -3.50 3.40 1.36
N ILE A 13 -3.33 3.66 0.07
CA ILE A 13 -3.96 2.92 -1.02
C ILE A 13 -2.87 2.37 -1.94
N VAL A 14 -3.16 1.35 -2.73
CA VAL A 14 -2.19 0.80 -3.69
C VAL A 14 -2.58 1.23 -5.09
N CYS A 15 -1.63 1.78 -5.84
CA CYS A 15 -1.85 2.20 -7.22
C CYS A 15 -0.92 1.44 -8.15
N ASP A 16 -1.44 1.10 -9.33
CA ASP A 16 -0.58 0.81 -10.47
C ASP A 16 -0.09 2.13 -11.06
N THR A 17 1.22 2.38 -11.02
CA THR A 17 1.80 3.66 -11.46
C THR A 17 2.29 3.64 -12.90
N ALA A 18 2.32 2.47 -13.55
CA ALA A 18 2.76 2.33 -14.92
C ALA A 18 1.56 2.29 -15.86
N PHE A 19 1.70 2.91 -17.05
CA PHE A 19 0.71 2.81 -18.12
C PHE A 19 1.05 1.70 -19.13
N ASP A 20 2.11 0.93 -18.86
CA ASP A 20 2.67 -0.04 -19.79
C ASP A 20 2.12 -1.47 -19.57
N ARG A 21 2.73 -2.48 -20.21
CA ARG A 21 2.25 -3.87 -20.08
C ARG A 21 2.57 -4.49 -18.72
N GLN A 22 3.44 -3.87 -17.94
CA GLN A 22 3.84 -4.37 -16.63
C GLN A 22 2.96 -3.73 -15.58
N VAL A 23 2.55 -4.55 -14.60
CA VAL A 23 1.72 -4.10 -13.49
C VAL A 23 2.63 -3.85 -12.30
N TRP A 24 2.74 -2.59 -11.87
CA TRP A 24 3.61 -2.19 -10.77
C TRP A 24 2.82 -1.55 -9.63
N ASN A 25 2.65 -2.31 -8.54
CA ASN A 25 1.83 -1.89 -7.42
C ASN A 25 2.66 -1.18 -6.34
N PHE A 26 2.39 0.10 -6.13
CA PHE A 26 3.06 0.87 -5.08
C PHE A 26 2.07 1.43 -4.05
N PRO A 27 2.37 1.33 -2.74
CA PRO A 27 1.60 2.00 -1.70
C PRO A 27 1.73 3.54 -1.82
N CYS A 28 0.62 4.21 -2.12
CA CYS A 28 0.46 5.65 -2.05
C CYS A 28 0.01 6.07 -0.65
N TYR A 29 0.85 6.82 0.05
CA TYR A 29 0.62 7.17 1.46
C TYR A 29 0.49 8.68 1.73
N LYS A 30 0.81 9.53 0.75
CA LYS A 30 0.68 10.99 0.86
C LYS A 30 0.29 11.58 -0.49
N PHE A 31 -0.45 12.68 -0.44
CA PHE A 31 -0.68 13.53 -1.61
C PHE A 31 -0.68 15.00 -1.21
N GLU A 32 -0.41 15.86 -2.18
CA GLU A 32 -0.51 17.31 -2.11
C GLU A 32 -1.27 17.77 -3.35
N SER A 33 -2.29 18.60 -3.17
CA SER A 33 -3.11 19.10 -4.29
C SER A 33 -3.21 20.62 -4.24
N SER A 34 -3.14 21.22 -5.42
CA SER A 34 -3.43 22.63 -5.66
C SER A 34 -4.41 22.76 -6.81
N TRP A 35 -5.27 23.76 -6.77
CA TRP A 35 -6.25 23.97 -7.82
C TRP A 35 -6.65 25.43 -8.03
N ASP A 36 -7.13 25.72 -9.22
CA ASP A 36 -7.73 26.99 -9.60
C ASP A 36 -8.91 26.78 -10.57
N THR A 37 -9.86 27.71 -10.58
CA THR A 37 -11.00 27.71 -11.51
C THR A 37 -10.69 28.43 -12.83
N GLY A 38 -9.43 28.86 -13.02
CA GLY A 38 -9.06 29.79 -14.09
C GLY A 38 -9.84 31.13 -14.03
N TRP A 39 -9.60 31.97 -15.03
CA TRP A 39 -10.21 33.30 -15.14
C TRP A 39 -11.51 33.32 -15.96
N PHE A 40 -11.82 32.23 -16.68
CA PHE A 40 -12.86 32.21 -17.72
C PHE A 40 -13.70 30.92 -17.76
N ASP A 41 -13.47 29.95 -16.86
CA ASP A 41 -14.20 28.68 -16.88
C ASP A 41 -14.39 28.12 -15.46
N ASP A 42 -15.33 28.74 -14.77
CA ASP A 42 -15.83 28.36 -13.45
C ASP A 42 -16.59 27.03 -13.45
N SER A 43 -16.82 26.42 -14.62
CA SER A 43 -17.34 25.04 -14.72
C SER A 43 -16.25 23.97 -14.56
N LYS A 44 -14.97 24.37 -14.50
CA LYS A 44 -13.84 23.45 -14.37
C LYS A 44 -12.87 23.86 -13.26
N LEU A 45 -12.52 22.89 -12.42
CA LEU A 45 -11.43 22.99 -11.48
C LEU A 45 -10.16 22.40 -12.11
N LYS A 46 -9.14 23.21 -12.36
CA LYS A 46 -7.84 22.76 -12.86
C LYS A 46 -7.01 22.30 -11.67
N VAL A 47 -6.75 21.00 -11.60
CA VAL A 47 -6.10 20.39 -10.44
C VAL A 47 -4.71 19.89 -10.83
N LYS A 48 -3.75 20.18 -9.96
CA LYS A 48 -2.43 19.56 -9.94
C LYS A 48 -2.28 18.82 -8.63
N THR A 49 -2.06 17.50 -8.71
CA THR A 49 -1.90 16.64 -7.54
C THR A 49 -0.58 15.90 -7.63
N THR A 50 0.28 16.07 -6.63
CA THR A 50 1.48 15.25 -6.43
C THR A 50 1.17 14.16 -5.43
N VAL A 51 1.39 12.91 -5.81
CA VAL A 51 1.26 11.75 -4.93
C VAL A 51 2.63 11.18 -4.61
N TYR A 52 2.74 10.54 -3.44
CA TYR A 52 3.98 9.97 -2.92
C TYR A 52 3.77 8.49 -2.64
N TYR A 53 4.69 7.70 -3.16
CA TYR A 53 4.67 6.24 -3.13
C TYR A 53 5.85 5.70 -2.33
N ALA A 54 5.65 4.57 -1.65
CA ALA A 54 6.76 3.81 -1.08
C ALA A 54 7.51 3.08 -2.20
N ASP A 55 8.83 3.17 -2.20
CA ASP A 55 9.76 2.54 -3.15
C ASP A 55 10.18 1.16 -2.62
N ASP A 56 10.23 0.15 -3.49
CA ASP A 56 10.62 -1.23 -3.17
C ASP A 56 12.12 -1.50 -3.38
N GLY A 57 12.84 -0.58 -4.03
CA GLY A 57 14.27 -0.63 -4.28
C GLY A 57 15.10 -0.18 -3.07
N VAL A 58 14.96 -0.88 -1.95
CA VAL A 58 15.74 -0.69 -0.71
C VAL A 58 16.57 -1.93 -0.37
N ARG A 59 17.68 -1.75 0.37
CA ARG A 59 18.47 -2.88 0.87
C ARG A 59 17.70 -3.61 1.99
N PRO A 60 17.95 -4.92 2.23
CA PRO A 60 17.25 -5.69 3.25
C PRO A 60 17.38 -5.14 4.68
N ASP A 61 18.46 -4.40 4.97
CA ASP A 61 18.76 -3.75 6.25
C ASP A 61 18.23 -2.31 6.35
N PHE A 62 17.51 -1.82 5.34
CA PHE A 62 16.98 -0.46 5.35
C PHE A 62 15.82 -0.32 6.33
N ILE A 63 15.92 0.64 7.25
CA ILE A 63 14.86 1.00 8.19
C ILE A 63 14.25 2.34 7.78
N GLY A 64 12.93 2.35 7.54
CA GLY A 64 12.15 3.53 7.19
C GLY A 64 11.42 3.37 5.86
N THR A 65 11.06 4.49 5.23
CA THR A 65 10.37 4.52 3.94
C THR A 65 11.19 5.32 2.93
N LYS A 66 11.75 4.63 1.92
CA LYS A 66 12.21 5.29 0.69
C LYS A 66 10.98 5.59 -0.15
N TRP A 67 10.98 6.71 -0.84
CA TRP A 67 9.81 7.16 -1.59
C TRP A 67 10.19 7.79 -2.92
N PHE A 68 9.23 7.76 -3.84
CA PHE A 68 9.23 8.56 -5.05
C PHE A 68 7.87 9.27 -5.19
N SER A 69 7.78 10.22 -6.10
CA SER A 69 6.54 10.96 -6.32
C SER A 69 6.21 11.09 -7.80
N THR A 70 4.94 11.30 -8.08
CA THR A 70 4.44 11.58 -9.43
C THR A 70 3.39 12.67 -9.35
N THR A 71 3.43 13.58 -10.30
CA THR A 71 2.48 14.68 -10.39
C THR A 71 1.51 14.42 -11.53
N TYR A 72 0.23 14.50 -11.23
CA TYR A 72 -0.85 14.39 -12.19
C TYR A 72 -1.60 15.71 -12.35
N THR A 73 -2.01 15.99 -13.59
CA THR A 73 -2.85 17.14 -13.93
C THR A 73 -4.16 16.68 -14.55
N TYR A 74 -5.26 17.27 -14.10
CA TYR A 74 -6.61 16.94 -14.56
C TYR A 74 -7.57 18.10 -14.32
N ASN A 75 -8.67 18.13 -15.06
CA ASN A 75 -9.80 19.01 -14.77
C ASN A 75 -10.87 18.21 -14.04
N LEU A 76 -11.51 18.80 -13.03
CA LEU A 76 -12.76 18.30 -12.48
C LEU A 76 -13.91 19.17 -12.99
N PHE A 77 -14.97 18.53 -13.47
CA PHE A 77 -16.16 19.22 -13.96
C PHE A 77 -17.10 19.51 -12.79
N LEU A 78 -17.60 20.75 -12.75
CA LEU A 78 -18.49 21.23 -11.70
C LEU A 78 -19.90 21.43 -12.27
N ASP A 79 -20.92 21.04 -11.51
CA ASP A 79 -22.29 21.46 -11.79
C ASP A 79 -22.54 22.91 -11.34
N SER A 80 -23.75 23.43 -11.56
CA SER A 80 -24.14 24.79 -11.16
C SER A 80 -24.11 25.03 -9.64
N GLN A 81 -24.00 23.97 -8.83
CA GLN A 81 -23.90 24.05 -7.37
C GLN A 81 -22.44 23.89 -6.89
N GLY A 82 -21.49 23.68 -7.80
CA GLY A 82 -20.07 23.46 -7.50
C GLY A 82 -19.74 22.02 -7.12
N ASN A 83 -20.65 21.06 -7.32
CA ASN A 83 -20.35 19.65 -7.06
C ASN A 83 -19.52 19.06 -8.19
N ILE A 84 -18.57 18.19 -7.85
CA ILE A 84 -17.77 17.45 -8.83
C ILE A 84 -18.67 16.38 -9.49
N THR A 85 -18.85 16.47 -10.81
CA THR A 85 -19.67 15.55 -11.60
C THR A 85 -18.83 14.61 -12.48
N GLY A 86 -17.55 14.91 -12.66
CA GLY A 86 -16.63 14.11 -13.46
C GLY A 86 -15.27 14.78 -13.56
N GLY A 87 -14.47 14.31 -14.51
CA GLY A 87 -13.18 14.93 -14.81
C GLY A 87 -12.51 14.35 -16.04
N GLU A 88 -11.43 14.98 -16.43
CA GLU A 88 -10.60 14.57 -17.57
C GLU A 88 -9.11 14.75 -17.23
N TRP A 89 -8.28 13.82 -17.66
CA TRP A 89 -6.84 14.00 -17.59
C TRP A 89 -6.37 15.12 -18.55
N THR A 90 -5.34 15.86 -18.14
CA THR A 90 -4.75 16.94 -18.94
C THR A 90 -3.24 16.77 -19.06
N GLY A 91 -2.63 17.44 -20.03
CA GLY A 91 -1.18 17.41 -20.25
C GLY A 91 -0.65 15.99 -20.48
N GLY A 92 0.54 15.71 -19.94
CA GLY A 92 1.16 14.38 -20.00
C GLY A 92 0.38 13.31 -19.23
N SER A 93 -0.44 13.71 -18.24
CA SER A 93 -1.27 12.77 -17.49
C SER A 93 -2.40 12.16 -18.31
N ARG A 94 -2.63 12.58 -19.56
CA ARG A 94 -3.52 11.88 -20.49
C ARG A 94 -3.00 10.51 -20.93
N GLN A 95 -1.69 10.33 -20.89
CA GLN A 95 -1.01 9.10 -21.31
C GLN A 95 -0.36 8.41 -20.13
N ASN A 96 0.00 9.16 -19.09
CA ASN A 96 0.67 8.66 -17.90
C ASN A 96 -0.15 9.00 -16.65
N HIS A 97 -1.10 8.13 -16.34
CA HIS A 97 -1.92 8.16 -15.14
C HIS A 97 -2.05 6.75 -14.58
N PRO A 98 -2.44 6.58 -13.31
CA PRO A 98 -2.67 5.25 -12.76
C PRO A 98 -3.76 4.51 -13.53
N ASP A 99 -3.56 3.22 -13.81
CA ASP A 99 -4.55 2.40 -14.50
C ASP A 99 -5.66 1.97 -13.53
N PHE A 100 -5.26 1.48 -12.35
CA PHE A 100 -6.19 1.15 -11.27
C PHE A 100 -5.63 1.47 -9.89
N VAL A 101 -6.55 1.54 -8.94
CA VAL A 101 -6.26 1.76 -7.52
C VAL A 101 -7.10 0.79 -6.70
N TRP A 102 -6.49 0.19 -5.69
CA TRP A 102 -7.16 -0.74 -4.80
C TRP A 102 -6.74 -0.52 -3.35
N VAL A 103 -7.57 -1.00 -2.44
CA VAL A 103 -7.35 -0.86 -1.00
C VAL A 103 -7.49 -2.24 -0.36
N PRO A 104 -6.45 -2.77 0.31
CA PRO A 104 -6.61 -3.96 1.14
C PRO A 104 -7.53 -3.62 2.31
N THR A 105 -8.61 -4.38 2.47
CA THR A 105 -9.64 -4.12 3.50
C THR A 105 -9.49 -4.99 4.74
N ALA A 106 -8.78 -6.11 4.62
CA ALA A 106 -8.46 -7.03 5.71
C ALA A 106 -7.32 -7.96 5.27
N ASP A 107 -6.74 -8.68 6.23
CA ASP A 107 -5.93 -9.87 5.93
C ASP A 107 -6.82 -10.90 5.21
N ALA A 108 -6.27 -11.55 4.18
CA ALA A 108 -6.96 -12.60 3.41
C ALA A 108 -6.34 -13.97 3.74
N PRO A 109 -6.79 -14.65 4.82
CA PRO A 109 -6.28 -15.97 5.16
C PRO A 109 -6.67 -16.99 4.09
N ASN A 110 -5.83 -18.00 3.88
CA ASN A 110 -6.16 -19.14 3.01
C ASN A 110 -7.54 -19.71 3.37
N PRO A 111 -8.51 -19.71 2.43
CA PRO A 111 -9.80 -20.30 2.69
C PRO A 111 -9.67 -21.79 3.05
N ASN A 112 -10.49 -22.24 4.00
CA ASN A 112 -10.50 -23.63 4.47
C ASN A 112 -10.61 -24.61 3.29
N GLY A 113 -9.69 -25.56 3.21
CA GLY A 113 -9.67 -26.58 2.14
C GLY A 113 -9.13 -26.10 0.79
N THR A 114 -8.50 -24.93 0.73
CA THR A 114 -7.86 -24.42 -0.50
C THR A 114 -6.34 -24.34 -0.38
N VAL A 115 -5.65 -24.17 -1.51
CA VAL A 115 -4.18 -24.05 -1.61
C VAL A 115 -3.79 -22.70 -2.25
N GLN A 116 -4.50 -21.64 -1.88
CA GLN A 116 -4.24 -20.30 -2.44
C GLN A 116 -2.99 -19.66 -1.85
N GLU A 117 -2.60 -20.08 -0.63
CA GLU A 117 -1.33 -19.75 -0.03
C GLU A 117 -0.24 -20.77 -0.39
N ASN A 118 1.01 -20.34 -0.30
CA ASN A 118 2.14 -21.23 -0.44
C ASN A 118 2.12 -22.26 0.71
N PRO A 119 2.00 -23.57 0.44
CA PRO A 119 1.89 -24.60 1.48
C PRO A 119 3.16 -24.76 2.32
N ARG A 120 4.25 -24.07 1.98
CA ARG A 120 5.52 -24.06 2.72
C ARG A 120 5.73 -22.80 3.54
N LEU A 121 4.78 -21.87 3.54
CA LEU A 121 4.80 -20.68 4.39
C LEU A 121 3.63 -20.75 5.36
N ASP A 122 3.91 -20.68 6.66
CA ASP A 122 2.88 -20.53 7.70
C ASP A 122 2.72 -19.03 8.01
N PRO A 123 1.59 -18.40 7.67
CA PRO A 123 1.36 -16.98 7.94
C PRO A 123 1.43 -16.63 9.42
N LYS A 124 1.04 -17.55 10.31
CA LYS A 124 1.12 -17.33 11.76
C LYS A 124 2.58 -17.22 12.19
N PHE A 125 3.41 -18.14 11.72
CA PHE A 125 4.85 -18.12 12.01
C PHE A 125 5.53 -16.86 11.47
N VAL A 126 5.20 -16.45 10.23
CA VAL A 126 5.71 -15.18 9.66
C VAL A 126 5.31 -13.97 10.50
N LYS A 127 4.08 -13.94 11.01
CA LYS A 127 3.60 -12.89 11.91
C LYS A 127 4.38 -12.86 13.23
N GLU A 128 4.66 -14.02 13.82
CA GLU A 128 5.45 -14.13 15.04
C GLU A 128 6.89 -13.65 14.85
N ILE A 129 7.51 -13.93 13.71
CA ILE A 129 8.85 -13.40 13.38
C ILE A 129 8.83 -11.88 13.27
N THR A 130 7.84 -11.33 12.56
CA THR A 130 7.81 -9.90 12.20
C THR A 130 7.28 -8.99 13.30
N GLN A 131 6.42 -9.50 14.18
CA GLN A 131 5.76 -8.71 15.23
C GLN A 131 6.19 -9.14 16.64
N GLY A 132 7.09 -10.14 16.75
CA GLY A 132 7.38 -10.85 17.99
C GLY A 132 6.31 -11.90 18.29
N ALA A 133 6.64 -12.84 19.19
CA ALA A 133 5.68 -13.84 19.64
C ALA A 133 4.40 -13.14 20.07
N SER A 134 3.29 -13.41 19.37
CA SER A 134 1.96 -13.04 19.86
C SER A 134 1.93 -13.52 21.30
N ARG A 135 1.76 -12.61 22.28
CA ARG A 135 1.69 -12.99 23.69
C ARG A 135 0.79 -14.22 23.78
N LEU A 136 1.41 -15.39 23.92
CA LEU A 136 0.71 -16.61 24.21
C LEU A 136 0.13 -16.33 25.58
N ASP A 137 -1.19 -16.19 25.65
CA ASP A 137 -1.89 -16.46 26.89
C ASP A 137 -1.67 -17.96 27.14
N LEU A 138 -0.49 -18.28 27.69
CA LEU A 138 -0.13 -19.61 28.14
C LEU A 138 -1.04 -19.86 29.34
N GLY A 139 -2.24 -20.38 29.06
CA GLY A 139 -2.99 -21.13 30.05
C GLY A 139 -2.01 -22.09 30.70
N GLY A 140 -1.85 -21.96 32.01
CA GLY A 140 -0.70 -22.47 32.74
C GLY A 140 -0.41 -23.94 32.44
N GLY A 141 0.78 -24.21 31.92
CA GLY A 141 1.30 -25.58 31.80
C GLY A 141 2.40 -25.77 30.76
N ASP A 142 2.31 -25.11 29.61
CA ASP A 142 3.23 -25.40 28.50
C ASP A 142 4.41 -24.42 28.47
N VAL A 143 5.62 -24.99 28.49
CA VAL A 143 6.88 -24.26 28.40
C VAL A 143 6.92 -23.56 27.03
N PRO A 144 7.12 -22.23 26.96
CA PRO A 144 7.21 -21.54 25.68
C PRO A 144 8.36 -22.13 24.86
N LEU A 145 8.05 -22.60 23.65
CA LEU A 145 9.05 -22.94 22.65
C LEU A 145 9.80 -21.65 22.31
N ALA A 146 10.97 -21.48 22.93
CA ALA A 146 11.85 -20.35 22.63
C ALA A 146 12.18 -20.36 21.12
N PRO A 147 12.41 -19.20 20.49
CA PRO A 147 12.74 -19.10 19.06
C PRO A 147 13.86 -20.08 18.62
N ASP A 148 14.79 -20.38 19.52
CA ASP A 148 15.89 -21.32 19.26
C ASP A 148 15.43 -22.77 19.06
N SER A 149 14.29 -23.16 19.64
CA SER A 149 13.77 -24.54 19.58
C SER A 149 13.25 -24.92 18.19
N VAL A 150 12.66 -23.97 17.45
CA VAL A 150 12.18 -24.16 16.07
C VAL A 150 13.30 -24.12 15.04
N VAL A 151 14.38 -23.38 15.30
CA VAL A 151 15.58 -23.37 14.43
C VAL A 151 16.25 -24.74 14.45
N VAL A 152 16.33 -25.36 15.63
CA VAL A 152 16.87 -26.72 15.81
C VAL A 152 15.99 -27.79 15.13
N GLU A 153 14.66 -27.64 15.16
CA GLU A 153 13.74 -28.56 14.48
C GLU A 153 13.86 -28.50 12.95
N ALA A 154 14.21 -27.33 12.39
CA ALA A 154 14.53 -27.16 10.97
C ALA A 154 15.92 -27.70 10.57
N GLY A 155 16.65 -28.33 11.50
CA GLY A 155 17.99 -28.86 11.27
C GLY A 155 19.08 -27.78 11.17
N LEU A 156 18.77 -26.56 11.57
CA LEU A 156 19.71 -25.44 11.61
C LEU A 156 20.20 -25.27 13.05
N ASN A 157 21.50 -25.02 13.23
CA ASN A 157 22.06 -24.75 14.54
C ASN A 157 22.13 -23.23 14.75
N PRO A 158 21.42 -22.67 15.75
CA PRO A 158 21.41 -21.22 16.01
C PRO A 158 22.80 -20.63 16.22
N ARG A 159 23.76 -21.42 16.74
CA ARG A 159 25.14 -21.01 16.98
C ARG A 159 25.97 -20.84 15.71
N ASP A 160 25.48 -21.32 14.58
CA ASP A 160 26.15 -21.20 13.29
C ASP A 160 25.61 -20.01 12.48
N LEU A 161 24.59 -19.32 13.00
CA LEU A 161 23.92 -18.18 12.36
C LEU A 161 24.34 -16.81 12.93
N PHE A 162 25.09 -16.79 14.04
CA PHE A 162 25.60 -15.57 14.71
C PHE A 162 27.02 -15.72 15.24
#